data_AF-A0A382K1U0-F1
#
_entry.id   AF-A0A382K1U0-F1
#
_cell.length_a   1.000
_cell.length_b   1.000
_cell.length_c   1.000
_cell.angle_alpha   90.00
_cell.angle_beta   90.00
_cell.angle_gamma   90.00
#
_symmetry.space_group_name_H-M   'P 1'
#
loop_
_entity.id
_entity.type
_entity.pdbx_description
1 polymer ?
#
loop_
_entity_poly.entity_id
_entity_poly.type
_entity_poly.pdbx_seq_one_letter_code
_entity_poly.pdbx_strand_id
1 'polypeptide(L)'
;MKRMLLLALGILTISPSAYAQSDSELIEQSLAAAPRRARDDASVVKWSADHTYTTIKEGTNAVVCYSRADERDRPPFAVQCTVKANLDRVAQNRKF
;
A
#
# COMPACT_ATOMS: atom_id res chain seq x y z
N MET A 1 -30.47 -35.01 18.80
CA MET A 1 -29.14 -34.52 19.23
C MET A 1 -28.05 -35.51 18.79
N LYS A 2 -27.59 -35.44 17.53
CA LYS A 2 -26.37 -36.12 17.03
C LYS A 2 -26.06 -35.72 15.57
N ARG A 3 -27.07 -35.26 14.82
CA ARG A 3 -26.92 -34.84 13.41
C ARG A 3 -26.68 -33.33 13.21
N MET A 4 -26.98 -32.50 14.21
CA MET A 4 -26.76 -31.04 14.12
C MET A 4 -25.34 -30.61 14.46
N LEU A 5 -24.48 -31.53 14.94
CA LEU A 5 -23.10 -31.19 15.31
C LEU A 5 -22.15 -31.14 14.10
N LEU A 6 -22.58 -31.63 12.93
CA LEU A 6 -21.72 -31.72 11.73
C LEU A 6 -21.84 -30.52 10.79
N LEU A 7 -22.74 -29.56 11.05
CA LEU A 7 -22.90 -28.38 10.20
C LEU A 7 -22.20 -27.12 10.74
N ALA A 8 -21.52 -27.21 11.89
CA ALA A 8 -20.86 -26.06 12.52
C ALA A 8 -19.37 -25.92 12.17
N LEU A 9 -18.77 -26.88 11.46
CA LEU A 9 -17.31 -26.94 11.22
C LEU A 9 -16.91 -26.64 9.75
N GLY A 10 -17.80 -26.03 8.96
CA GLY A 10 -17.61 -25.89 7.52
C GLY A 10 -17.22 -24.50 6.98
N ILE A 11 -17.23 -23.44 7.80
CA ILE A 11 -17.10 -22.06 7.27
C ILE A 11 -16.21 -21.23 8.18
N LEU A 12 -14.89 -21.45 8.15
CA LEU A 12 -13.93 -20.55 8.80
C LEU A 12 -12.60 -20.39 8.05
N THR A 13 -12.56 -20.76 6.77
CA THR A 13 -11.42 -20.45 5.88
C THR A 13 -11.83 -19.45 4.82
N ILE A 14 -12.48 -18.36 5.22
CA ILE A 14 -12.34 -17.11 4.46
C ILE A 14 -11.20 -16.38 5.15
N SER A 15 -9.97 -16.76 4.82
CA SER A 15 -8.85 -15.86 5.03
C SER A 15 -9.21 -14.59 4.26
N PRO A 16 -9.35 -13.41 4.89
CA PRO A 16 -9.28 -12.20 4.11
C PRO A 16 -7.91 -12.25 3.45
N SER A 17 -7.87 -12.43 2.14
CA SER A 17 -6.72 -12.09 1.31
C SER A 17 -6.57 -10.57 1.33
N ALA A 18 -6.39 -10.00 2.53
CA ALA A 18 -5.62 -8.78 2.68
C ALA A 18 -4.24 -9.20 2.18
N TYR A 19 -3.88 -8.75 0.99
CA TYR A 19 -2.54 -8.94 0.45
C TYR A 19 -1.55 -8.51 1.52
N ALA A 20 -1.01 -9.47 2.28
CA ALA A 20 0.06 -9.23 3.24
C ALA A 20 1.36 -9.13 2.42
N GLN A 21 1.40 -8.16 1.52
CA GLN A 21 2.57 -7.85 0.72
C GLN A 21 3.66 -7.41 1.70
N SER A 22 4.81 -8.08 1.64
CA SER A 22 5.96 -7.68 2.44
C SER A 22 6.35 -6.24 2.11
N ASP A 23 6.91 -5.52 3.08
CA ASP A 23 7.35 -4.14 2.82
C ASP A 23 8.44 -4.11 1.72
N SER A 24 9.26 -5.16 1.57
CA SER A 24 10.23 -5.27 0.47
C SER A 24 9.57 -5.34 -0.90
N GLU A 25 8.50 -6.12 -1.05
CA GLU A 25 7.75 -6.21 -2.31
C GLU A 25 7.00 -4.90 -2.60
N LEU A 26 6.46 -4.25 -1.57
CA LEU A 26 5.83 -2.93 -1.67
C LEU A 26 6.80 -1.82 -2.05
N ILE A 27 8.02 -1.86 -1.54
CA ILE A 27 9.10 -0.95 -1.93
C ILE A 27 9.41 -1.12 -3.42
N GLU A 28 9.70 -2.35 -3.87
CA GLU A 28 10.05 -2.60 -5.27
C GLU A 28 8.91 -2.22 -6.23
N GLN A 29 7.68 -2.58 -5.89
CA GLN A 29 6.50 -2.20 -6.68
C GLN A 29 6.34 -0.67 -6.75
N SER A 30 6.42 0.02 -5.61
CA SER A 30 6.25 1.49 -5.56
C SER A 30 7.33 2.21 -6.38
N LEU A 31 8.55 1.69 -6.39
CA LEU A 31 9.66 2.23 -7.16
C LEU A 31 9.53 2.02 -8.68
N ALA A 32 8.55 1.24 -9.16
CA ALA A 32 8.32 1.04 -10.59
C ALA A 32 7.94 2.34 -11.34
N ALA A 33 7.35 3.31 -10.63
CA ALA A 33 7.02 4.63 -11.19
C ALA A 33 8.14 5.67 -11.03
N ALA A 34 9.25 5.34 -10.35
CA ALA A 34 10.29 6.30 -10.04
C ALA A 34 11.10 6.68 -11.30
N PRO A 35 11.46 7.97 -11.48
CA PRO A 35 12.40 8.37 -12.52
C PRO A 35 13.73 7.63 -12.36
N ARG A 36 14.29 7.09 -13.45
CA ARG A 36 15.46 6.19 -13.42
C ARG A 36 16.66 6.75 -12.64
N ARG A 37 16.92 8.06 -12.70
CA ARG A 37 18.05 8.70 -11.99
C ARG A 37 17.78 8.95 -10.50
N ALA A 38 16.52 8.92 -10.08
CA ALA A 38 16.10 9.22 -8.71
C ALA A 38 15.66 7.96 -7.93
N ARG A 39 15.51 6.82 -8.61
CA ARG A 39 14.93 5.59 -8.05
C ARG A 39 15.63 5.11 -6.79
N ASP A 40 16.95 4.98 -6.82
CA ASP A 40 17.71 4.34 -5.74
C ASP A 40 17.66 5.19 -4.45
N ASP A 41 17.65 6.51 -4.62
CA ASP A 41 17.61 7.51 -3.56
C ASP A 41 16.18 7.97 -3.19
N ALA A 42 15.14 7.44 -3.84
CA ALA A 42 13.75 7.81 -3.55
C ALA A 42 13.28 7.19 -2.24
N SER A 43 12.48 7.95 -1.47
CA SER A 43 11.76 7.40 -0.32
C SER A 43 10.54 6.59 -0.80
N VAL A 44 10.11 5.62 0.01
CA VAL A 44 8.81 4.94 -0.18
C VAL A 44 7.99 5.09 1.08
N VAL A 45 6.73 5.50 0.92
CA VAL A 45 5.76 5.62 2.01
C VAL A 45 4.60 4.66 1.82
N LYS A 46 4.03 4.22 2.93
CA LYS A 46 2.85 3.36 3.01
C LYS A 46 1.72 4.15 3.64
N TRP A 47 0.61 4.29 2.93
CA TRP A 47 -0.59 4.94 3.45
C TRP A 47 -1.35 4.01 4.39
N SER A 48 -1.90 4.58 5.46
CA SER A 48 -2.85 3.92 6.35
C SER A 48 -4.28 4.36 6.04
N ALA A 49 -5.24 3.61 6.59
CA ALA A 49 -6.67 3.86 6.39
C ALA A 49 -7.14 5.23 6.94
N ASP A 50 -6.39 5.84 7.85
CA ASP A 50 -6.64 7.19 8.40
C ASP A 50 -6.01 8.31 7.57
N HIS A 51 -5.49 7.99 6.38
CA HIS A 51 -4.83 8.92 5.45
C HIS A 51 -3.53 9.53 5.98
N THR A 52 -2.92 8.94 7.01
CA THR A 52 -1.53 9.21 7.36
C THR A 52 -0.60 8.25 6.62
N TYR A 53 0.72 8.43 6.75
CA TYR A 53 1.69 7.55 6.12
C TYR A 53 2.86 7.23 7.04
N THR A 54 3.44 6.07 6.82
CA THR A 54 4.74 5.68 7.39
C THR A 54 5.77 5.56 6.29
N THR A 55 7.00 5.98 6.55
CA THR A 55 8.11 5.74 5.63
C THR A 55 8.62 4.32 5.81
N ILE A 56 8.58 3.52 4.75
CA ILE A 56 9.06 2.12 4.75
C ILE A 56 10.42 1.96 4.07
N LYS A 57 10.83 2.96 3.27
CA LYS A 57 12.20 3.12 2.78
C LYS A 57 12.58 4.59 2.89
N GLU A 58 13.62 4.88 3.66
CA GLU A 58 14.19 6.23 3.70
C GLU A 58 15.02 6.50 2.42
N GLY A 59 15.02 7.76 1.99
CA GLY A 59 15.63 8.18 0.73
C GLY A 59 16.30 9.54 0.89
N THR A 60 17.38 9.75 0.16
CA THR A 60 18.23 10.95 0.28
C THR A 60 17.78 12.10 -0.62
N ASN A 61 16.96 11.82 -1.64
CA ASN A 61 16.48 12.84 -2.56
C ASN A 61 15.05 13.33 -2.24
N ALA A 62 14.50 14.19 -3.10
CA ALA A 62 13.17 14.77 -2.91
C ALA A 62 12.02 13.89 -3.41
N VAL A 63 12.30 12.80 -4.15
CA VAL A 63 11.28 11.91 -4.71
C VAL A 63 10.77 10.97 -3.63
N VAL A 64 9.46 10.79 -3.60
CA VAL A 64 8.76 9.81 -2.76
C VAL A 64 7.74 9.06 -3.60
N CYS A 65 7.71 7.75 -3.47
CA CYS A 65 6.80 6.87 -4.18
C CYS A 65 5.91 6.09 -3.20
N TYR A 66 4.72 5.70 -3.65
CA TYR A 66 3.77 4.93 -2.86
C TYR A 66 2.80 4.15 -3.74
N SER A 67 2.23 3.09 -3.17
CA SER A 67 1.10 2.39 -3.76
C SER A 67 -0.19 3.19 -3.59
N ARG A 68 -1.08 3.05 -4.57
CA ARG A 68 -2.45 3.56 -4.60
C ARG A 68 -3.47 2.42 -4.63
N ALA A 69 -3.04 1.18 -4.37
CA ALA A 69 -3.88 -0.01 -4.44
C ALA A 69 -5.03 0.00 -3.41
N ASP A 70 -4.90 0.79 -2.34
CA ASP A 70 -5.91 0.99 -1.31
C ASP A 70 -6.95 2.08 -1.67
N GLU A 71 -6.77 2.78 -2.79
CA GLU A 71 -7.77 3.73 -3.28
C GLU A 71 -8.87 3.04 -4.09
N ARG A 72 -10.08 3.62 -4.03
CA ARG A 72 -11.22 3.14 -4.81
C ARG A 72 -10.91 3.14 -6.31
N ASP A 73 -11.36 2.09 -7.00
CA ASP A 73 -11.26 1.94 -8.46
C ASP A 73 -9.81 1.90 -9.00
N ARG A 74 -8.83 1.55 -8.14
CA ARG A 74 -7.44 1.34 -8.55
C ARG A 74 -7.11 -0.15 -8.69
N PRO A 75 -6.33 -0.53 -9.72
CA PRO A 75 -5.78 -1.88 -9.78
C PRO A 75 -4.72 -2.08 -8.67
N PRO A 76 -4.43 -3.33 -8.27
CA PRO A 76 -3.48 -3.64 -7.19
C PRO A 76 -2.03 -3.17 -7.42
N PHE A 77 -1.67 -2.88 -8.68
CA PHE A 77 -0.33 -2.41 -9.07
C PHE A 77 -0.26 -0.89 -9.28
N ALA A 78 -1.33 -0.15 -8.96
CA ALA A 78 -1.34 1.30 -9.12
C ALA A 78 -0.31 1.94 -8.19
N VAL A 79 0.65 2.66 -8.76
CA VAL A 79 1.72 3.33 -8.01
C VAL A 79 1.89 4.76 -8.50
N GLN A 80 2.37 5.63 -7.62
CA GLN A 80 2.63 7.03 -7.94
C GLN A 80 3.88 7.53 -7.23
N CYS A 81 4.62 8.39 -7.90
CA CYS A 81 5.69 9.17 -7.29
C CYS A 81 5.36 10.67 -7.34
N THR A 82 5.86 11.40 -6.35
CA THR A 82 5.75 12.86 -6.21
C THR A 82 7.02 13.38 -5.51
N VAL A 83 7.09 14.69 -5.24
CA VAL A 83 8.08 15.26 -4.31
C VAL A 83 7.58 15.23 -2.87
N LYS A 84 8.49 15.07 -1.89
CA LYS A 84 8.20 15.03 -0.44
C LYS A 84 7.32 16.20 0.02
N ALA A 85 7.58 17.41 -0.49
CA ALA A 85 6.80 18.61 -0.18
C ALA A 85 5.32 18.57 -0.60
N ASN A 86 4.91 17.57 -1.38
CA ASN A 86 3.52 17.40 -1.83
C ASN A 86 2.73 16.37 -0.99
N LEU A 87 3.36 15.66 -0.06
CA LEU A 87 2.71 14.58 0.67
C LEU A 87 1.48 15.03 1.46
N ASP A 88 1.50 16.23 2.05
CA ASP A 88 0.34 16.77 2.77
C ASP A 88 -0.88 16.97 1.87
N ARG A 89 -0.65 17.40 0.62
CA ARG A 89 -1.71 17.55 -0.38
C ARG A 89 -2.19 16.20 -0.91
N VAL A 90 -1.31 15.20 -1.00
CA VAL A 90 -1.74 13.82 -1.28
C VAL A 90 -2.62 13.31 -0.15
N ALA A 91 -2.21 13.46 1.12
CA ALA A 91 -2.99 13.07 2.29
C ALA A 91 -4.37 13.75 2.32
N GLN A 92 -4.44 15.03 1.96
CA GLN A 92 -5.71 15.75 1.80
C GLN A 92 -6.59 15.12 0.72
N ASN A 93 -6.05 14.87 -0.47
CA ASN A 93 -6.82 14.33 -1.60
C ASN A 93 -7.35 12.92 -1.34
N ARG A 94 -6.64 12.11 -0.54
CA ARG A 94 -7.07 10.74 -0.19
C ARG A 94 -8.33 10.70 0.70
N LYS A 95 -8.76 11.83 1.26
CA LYS A 95 -9.97 11.94 2.10
C LYS A 95 -11.26 12.06 1.27
N PHE A 96 -11.16 12.30 -0.04
CA PHE A 96 -12.28 12.62 -0.93
C PHE A 96 -12.28 11.70 -2.16
#